data_AF-A0A2U3RH95-F1
#
_entry.id   AF-A0A2U3RH95-F1
#
_cell.length_a   1.000
_cell.length_b   1.000
_cell.length_c   1.000
_cell.angle_alpha   90.00
_cell.angle_beta   90.00
_cell.angle_gamma   90.00
#
_symmetry.space_group_name_H-M   'P 1'
#
loop_
_entity.id
_entity.type
_entity.pdbx_description
1 polymer ?
#
loop_
_entity_poly.entity_id
_entity_poly.type
_entity_poly.pdbx_seq_one_letter_code
_entity_poly.pdbx_strand_id
1 'polypeptide(L)'
;MSLQQSGIKGNIIASAGISNLTNYSPFPGEKIIIAADNDSKNSITNNTVIKAAKTLEMKGAITCIVKPPENCDFNNLLQSCREQSIRDIIEPEITKLTKAVETTKLTQTENNSIAKQNDITNVKELYNKSSSLYYFKQEEEAKVETIVVNKYLENHTEIYSSKIFNNS
;
A
#
# COMPACT_ATOMS: atom_id res chain seq x y z
N MET A 1 34.14 -9.83 3.44
CA MET A 1 34.14 -11.03 2.58
C MET A 1 33.50 -12.24 3.26
N SER A 2 33.50 -12.28 4.60
CA SER A 2 33.04 -13.42 5.41
C SER A 2 31.59 -13.86 5.19
N LEU A 3 30.68 -12.92 4.92
CA LEU A 3 29.27 -13.24 4.61
C LEU A 3 29.11 -14.01 3.28
N GLN A 4 29.93 -13.68 2.29
CA GLN A 4 29.91 -14.38 1.00
C GLN A 4 30.56 -15.75 1.13
N GLN A 5 31.65 -15.85 1.91
CA GLN A 5 32.36 -17.09 2.16
C GLN A 5 31.51 -18.08 2.96
N SER A 6 30.70 -17.60 3.91
CA SER A 6 29.73 -18.46 4.59
C SER A 6 28.58 -18.90 3.70
N GLY A 7 28.53 -18.48 2.43
CA GLY A 7 27.53 -18.89 1.45
C GLY A 7 26.14 -18.31 1.71
N ILE A 8 26.07 -17.14 2.35
CA ILE A 8 24.85 -16.33 2.39
C ILE A 8 24.56 -15.85 0.97
N LYS A 9 23.35 -16.16 0.49
CA LYS A 9 22.89 -15.76 -0.85
C LYS A 9 22.25 -14.37 -0.77
N GLY A 10 22.66 -13.48 -1.66
CA GLY A 10 22.09 -12.14 -1.76
C GLY A 10 23.04 -11.16 -2.44
N ASN A 11 22.58 -9.93 -2.64
CA ASN A 11 23.43 -8.83 -3.08
C ASN A 11 24.19 -8.27 -1.87
N ILE A 12 25.44 -8.67 -1.70
CA ILE A 12 26.27 -8.25 -0.56
C ILE A 12 27.05 -6.99 -0.97
N ILE A 13 26.68 -5.86 -0.36
CA ILE A 13 27.35 -4.58 -0.58
C ILE A 13 28.19 -4.25 0.65
N ALA A 14 29.50 -4.15 0.48
CA ALA A 14 30.40 -3.69 1.53
C ALA A 14 30.67 -2.19 1.34
N SER A 15 30.55 -1.41 2.40
CA SER A 15 30.92 0.01 2.40
C SER A 15 31.98 0.28 3.45
N ALA A 16 33.01 1.06 3.08
CA ALA A 16 34.03 1.56 4.00
C ALA A 16 33.51 2.64 4.98
N GLY A 17 32.26 3.10 4.81
CA GLY A 17 31.64 4.10 5.68
C GLY A 17 30.11 4.09 5.62
N ILE A 18 29.47 4.46 6.73
CA ILE A 18 28.00 4.41 6.86
C ILE A 18 27.32 5.49 5.98
N SER A 19 28.06 6.51 5.55
CA SER A 19 27.62 7.54 4.59
C SER A 19 27.17 6.97 3.24
N ASN A 20 27.73 5.84 2.79
CA ASN A 20 27.24 5.21 1.56
C ASN A 20 25.93 4.43 1.80
N LEU A 21 25.67 3.99 3.03
CA LEU A 21 24.42 3.30 3.38
C LEU A 21 23.22 4.25 3.29
N THR A 22 23.40 5.51 3.69
CA THR A 22 22.36 6.56 3.57
C THR A 22 22.08 6.96 2.13
N ASN A 23 23.05 6.78 1.23
CA ASN A 23 22.92 7.09 -0.20
C ASN A 23 22.24 5.96 -0.98
N TYR A 24 22.10 4.77 -0.39
CA TYR A 24 21.35 3.69 -1.02
C TYR A 24 19.88 4.09 -1.20
N SER A 25 19.35 3.83 -2.38
CA SER A 25 17.96 4.13 -2.76
C SER A 25 17.20 2.82 -2.90
N PRO A 26 16.59 2.32 -1.82
CA PRO A 26 15.90 1.05 -1.84
C PRO A 26 14.57 1.14 -2.58
N PHE A 27 14.10 0.01 -3.10
CA PHE A 27 12.72 -0.09 -3.58
C PHE A 27 11.75 -0.38 -2.41
N PRO A 28 10.46 0.04 -2.49
CA PRO A 28 9.49 -0.25 -1.45
C PRO A 28 9.36 -1.75 -1.18
N GLY A 29 9.52 -2.16 0.09
CA GLY A 29 9.51 -3.55 0.51
C GLY A 29 10.82 -4.32 0.28
N GLU A 30 11.90 -3.64 -0.12
CA GLU A 30 13.23 -4.25 -0.20
C GLU A 30 13.71 -4.69 1.17
N LYS A 31 14.18 -5.94 1.27
CA LYS A 31 14.72 -6.52 2.51
C LYS A 31 16.21 -6.24 2.59
N ILE A 32 16.63 -5.48 3.59
CA ILE A 32 18.04 -5.10 3.78
C ILE A 32 18.53 -5.61 5.13
N ILE A 33 19.62 -6.36 5.11
CA ILE A 33 20.31 -6.78 6.32
C ILE A 33 21.57 -5.93 6.46
N ILE A 34 21.66 -5.20 7.58
CA ILE A 34 22.83 -4.41 7.94
C ILE A 34 23.67 -5.24 8.91
N ALA A 35 24.69 -5.90 8.39
CA ALA A 35 25.67 -6.60 9.20
C ALA A 35 26.66 -5.59 9.79
N ALA A 36 26.64 -5.42 11.11
CA ALA A 36 27.49 -4.49 11.83
C ALA A 36 28.33 -5.19 12.90
N ASP A 37 29.50 -4.64 13.20
CA ASP A 37 30.38 -5.18 14.22
C ASP A 37 29.78 -5.01 15.62
N ASN A 38 30.01 -5.99 16.50
CA ASN A 38 29.55 -5.93 17.89
C ASN A 38 30.67 -5.50 18.82
N ASP A 39 31.26 -4.34 18.52
CA ASP A 39 32.35 -3.79 19.29
C ASP A 39 31.76 -3.01 20.49
N SER A 40 31.81 -3.59 21.70
CA SER A 40 31.11 -3.11 22.90
C SER A 40 31.45 -1.67 23.33
N LYS A 41 32.45 -1.03 22.72
CA LYS A 41 32.98 0.27 23.15
C LYS A 41 32.60 1.45 22.25
N ASN A 42 32.09 1.25 21.04
CA ASN A 42 31.85 2.36 20.10
C ASN A 42 30.36 2.73 19.98
N SER A 43 29.86 3.51 20.94
CA SER A 43 28.49 4.06 20.93
C SER A 43 28.18 4.89 19.67
N ILE A 44 29.20 5.55 19.10
CA ILE A 44 29.10 6.34 17.87
C ILE A 44 28.76 5.46 16.67
N THR A 45 29.45 4.31 16.52
CA THR A 45 29.20 3.35 15.44
C THR A 45 27.79 2.78 15.54
N ASN A 46 27.37 2.39 16.75
CA ASN A 46 26.02 1.86 17.00
C ASN A 46 24.92 2.87 16.66
N ASN A 47 25.06 4.12 17.10
CA ASN A 47 24.08 5.17 16.78
C ASN A 47 24.01 5.45 15.27
N THR A 48 25.13 5.35 14.57
CA THR A 48 25.19 5.61 13.14
C THR A 48 24.56 4.47 12.34
N VAL A 49 24.77 3.21 12.73
CA VAL A 49 24.08 2.04 12.16
C VAL A 49 22.56 2.14 12.35
N ILE A 50 22.10 2.51 13.54
CA ILE A 50 20.67 2.70 13.83
C ILE A 50 20.08 3.84 12.98
N LYS A 51 20.80 4.96 12.82
CA LYS A 51 20.36 6.08 11.96
C LYS A 51 20.25 5.65 10.49
N ALA A 52 21.20 4.86 10.01
CA ALA A 52 21.18 4.36 8.64
C ALA A 52 19.99 3.41 8.40
N ALA A 53 19.74 2.49 9.34
CA ALA A 53 18.56 1.60 9.32
C ALA A 53 17.26 2.41 9.21
N LYS A 54 17.06 3.38 10.11
CA LYS A 54 15.89 4.28 10.06
C LYS A 54 15.76 5.05 8.75
N THR A 55 16.88 5.49 8.18
CA THR A 55 16.87 6.20 6.89
C THR A 55 16.38 5.30 5.76
N LEU A 56 16.81 4.05 5.74
CA LEU A 56 16.36 3.06 4.77
C LEU A 56 14.90 2.67 4.98
N GLU A 57 14.45 2.55 6.23
CA GLU A 57 13.04 2.33 6.57
C GLU A 57 12.14 3.49 6.12
N MET A 58 12.58 4.73 6.32
CA MET A 58 11.87 5.92 5.81
C MET A 58 11.78 5.95 4.27
N LYS A 59 12.74 5.34 3.57
CA LYS A 59 12.69 5.16 2.11
C LYS A 59 11.85 3.97 1.66
N GLY A 60 11.24 3.23 2.59
CA GLY A 60 10.35 2.11 2.31
C GLY A 60 11.02 0.74 2.32
N ALA A 61 12.29 0.63 2.72
CA ALA A 61 12.93 -0.67 2.94
C ALA A 61 12.46 -1.30 4.26
N ILE A 62 12.63 -2.61 4.37
CA ILE A 62 12.49 -3.35 5.62
C ILE A 62 13.88 -3.75 6.05
N THR A 63 14.35 -3.18 7.16
CA THR A 63 15.73 -3.36 7.60
C THR A 63 15.83 -4.27 8.82
N CYS A 64 16.91 -5.05 8.89
CA CYS A 64 17.32 -5.75 10.10
C CYS A 64 18.80 -5.50 10.36
N ILE A 65 19.15 -5.14 11.59
CA ILE A 65 20.54 -5.00 12.02
C ILE A 65 20.96 -6.33 12.63
N VAL A 66 22.01 -6.93 12.08
CA VAL A 66 22.55 -8.19 12.57
C VAL A 66 23.96 -7.95 13.10
N LYS A 67 24.22 -8.50 14.28
CA LYS A 67 25.49 -8.35 14.99
C LYS A 67 26.01 -9.71 15.44
N PRO A 68 27.33 -9.92 15.40
CA PRO A 68 27.96 -11.12 15.93
C PRO A 68 27.87 -11.18 17.48
N PRO A 69 27.96 -12.37 18.11
CA PRO A 69 28.12 -12.50 19.56
C PRO A 69 29.36 -11.75 20.09
N GLU A 70 29.31 -11.35 21.36
CA GLU A 70 30.10 -10.30 22.03
C GLU A 70 31.56 -10.09 21.57
N ASN A 71 31.92 -8.82 21.34
CA ASN A 71 33.28 -8.32 21.05
C ASN A 71 33.99 -8.98 19.87
N CYS A 72 33.22 -9.46 18.90
CA CYS A 72 33.72 -10.10 17.71
C CYS A 72 33.23 -9.34 16.47
N ASP A 73 33.95 -9.46 15.35
CA ASP A 73 33.47 -9.08 14.03
C ASP A 73 33.14 -10.36 13.23
N PHE A 74 32.50 -10.22 12.07
CA PHE A 74 32.17 -11.38 11.24
C PHE A 74 33.40 -12.08 10.64
N ASN A 75 34.56 -11.42 10.57
CA ASN A 75 35.80 -12.03 10.08
C ASN A 75 36.44 -12.94 11.14
N ASN A 76 36.45 -12.48 12.38
CA ASN A 76 36.91 -13.21 13.56
C ASN A 76 36.01 -14.40 13.85
N LEU A 77 34.69 -14.28 13.61
CA LEU A 77 33.76 -15.41 13.66
C LEU A 77 34.07 -16.46 12.61
N LEU A 78 34.35 -16.05 11.37
CA LEU A 78 34.70 -16.98 10.30
C LEU A 78 35.98 -17.76 10.67
N GLN A 79 36.95 -17.10 11.27
CA GLN A 79 38.22 -17.70 11.67
C GLN A 79 38.07 -18.63 12.89
N SER A 80 37.21 -18.29 13.86
CA SER A 80 37.08 -19.02 15.14
C SER A 80 36.05 -20.16 15.11
N CYS A 81 34.94 -20.00 14.39
CA CYS A 81 33.78 -20.90 14.49
C CYS A 81 33.22 -21.39 13.14
N ARG A 82 34.00 -21.23 12.05
CA ARG A 82 33.64 -21.63 10.67
C ARG A 82 32.38 -20.94 10.12
N GLU A 83 32.12 -21.20 8.84
CA GLU A 83 31.02 -20.63 8.05
C GLU A 83 29.63 -20.82 8.66
N GLN A 84 29.41 -21.92 9.39
CA GLN A 84 28.11 -22.27 9.96
C GLN A 84 27.63 -21.28 11.01
N SER A 85 28.51 -20.76 11.87
CA SER A 85 28.09 -19.79 12.89
C SER A 85 27.61 -18.46 12.32
N ILE A 86 28.11 -18.06 11.14
CA ILE A 86 27.59 -16.88 10.44
C ILE A 86 26.19 -17.17 9.88
N ARG A 87 25.94 -18.37 9.37
CA ARG A 87 24.62 -18.79 8.89
C ARG A 87 23.60 -18.85 10.01
N ASP A 88 23.96 -19.43 11.15
CA ASP A 88 23.06 -19.59 12.30
C ASP A 88 22.60 -18.22 12.84
N ILE A 89 23.38 -17.16 12.64
CA ILE A 89 23.02 -15.79 13.03
C ILE A 89 22.13 -15.12 11.97
N ILE A 90 22.42 -15.31 10.68
CA ILE A 90 21.81 -14.53 9.59
C ILE A 90 20.58 -15.20 8.98
N GLU A 91 20.57 -16.53 8.81
CA GLU A 91 19.47 -17.27 8.18
C GLU A 91 18.13 -17.15 8.93
N PRO A 92 18.10 -17.16 10.29
CA PRO A 92 16.86 -16.90 11.02
C PRO A 92 16.29 -15.51 10.75
N GLU A 93 17.15 -14.50 10.63
CA GLU A 93 16.74 -13.11 10.36
C GLU A 93 16.22 -12.94 8.92
N ILE A 94 16.86 -13.60 7.94
CA ILE A 94 16.33 -13.69 6.57
C ILE A 94 14.92 -14.32 6.56
N THR A 95 14.73 -15.38 7.34
CA THR A 95 13.45 -16.08 7.44
C THR A 95 12.37 -15.19 8.06
N LYS A 96 12.69 -14.45 9.14
CA LYS A 96 11.78 -13.49 9.77
C LYS A 96 11.37 -12.38 8.81
N LEU A 97 12.34 -11.76 8.13
CA LEU A 97 12.09 -10.71 7.14
C LEU A 97 11.24 -11.21 5.96
N THR A 98 11.37 -12.48 5.59
CA THR A 98 10.59 -13.06 4.51
C THR A 98 9.14 -13.27 4.88
N LYS A 99 8.88 -13.82 6.07
CA LYS A 99 7.52 -13.98 6.59
C LYS A 99 6.81 -12.64 6.80
N ALA A 100 7.50 -11.63 7.35
CA ALA A 100 6.90 -10.32 7.60
C ALA A 100 6.44 -9.61 6.32
N VAL A 101 7.16 -9.81 5.20
CA VAL A 101 6.81 -9.27 3.88
C VAL A 101 5.62 -9.99 3.25
N GLU A 102 5.51 -11.30 3.44
CA GLU A 102 4.36 -12.08 2.95
C GLU A 102 3.07 -11.65 3.64
N THR A 103 3.11 -11.43 4.96
CA THR A 103 1.96 -10.97 5.74
C THR A 103 1.50 -9.55 5.34
N THR A 104 2.43 -8.64 5.02
CA THR A 104 2.09 -7.26 4.60
C THR A 104 1.55 -7.19 3.17
N LYS A 105 2.01 -8.06 2.25
CA LYS A 105 1.44 -8.15 0.90
C LYS A 105 0.00 -8.66 0.91
N LEU A 106 -0.32 -9.61 1.79
CA LEU A 106 -1.68 -10.15 1.92
C LEU A 106 -2.67 -9.06 2.38
N THR A 107 -2.32 -8.28 3.40
CA THR A 107 -3.21 -7.22 3.92
C THR A 107 -3.37 -6.02 2.97
N GLN A 108 -2.34 -5.66 2.19
CA GLN A 108 -2.47 -4.63 1.16
C GLN A 108 -3.32 -5.07 -0.03
N THR A 109 -3.27 -6.35 -0.41
CA THR A 109 -4.11 -6.90 -1.49
C THR A 109 -5.58 -6.92 -1.09
N GLU A 110 -5.87 -7.24 0.17
CA GLU A 110 -7.22 -7.21 0.75
C GLU A 110 -7.76 -5.77 0.84
N ASN A 111 -6.98 -4.83 1.38
CA ASN A 111 -7.40 -3.44 1.52
C ASN A 111 -7.64 -2.75 0.17
N ASN A 112 -6.80 -3.01 -0.84
CA ASN A 112 -6.99 -2.47 -2.19
C ASN A 112 -8.22 -3.07 -2.90
N SER A 113 -8.55 -4.33 -2.61
CA SER A 113 -9.76 -4.98 -3.16
C SER A 113 -11.03 -4.42 -2.52
N ILE A 114 -11.01 -4.16 -1.20
CA ILE A 114 -12.13 -3.55 -0.47
C ILE A 114 -12.37 -2.10 -0.93
N ALA A 115 -11.31 -1.30 -1.08
CA ALA A 115 -11.42 0.07 -1.58
C ALA A 115 -12.03 0.14 -2.99
N LYS A 116 -11.54 -0.68 -3.94
CA LYS A 116 -12.10 -0.76 -5.29
C LYS A 116 -13.57 -1.20 -5.29
N GLN A 117 -13.95 -2.12 -4.41
CA GLN A 117 -15.33 -2.60 -4.32
C GLN A 117 -16.28 -1.50 -3.80
N ASN A 118 -15.83 -0.69 -2.84
CA ASN A 118 -16.60 0.43 -2.31
C ASN A 118 -16.76 1.55 -3.35
N ASP A 119 -15.72 1.86 -4.13
CA ASP A 119 -15.79 2.85 -5.21
C ASP A 119 -16.81 2.45 -6.29
N ILE A 120 -16.81 1.18 -6.71
CA ILE A 120 -17.76 0.64 -7.70
C ILE A 120 -19.21 0.70 -7.16
N THR A 121 -19.39 0.39 -5.88
CA THR A 121 -20.72 0.41 -5.24
C THR A 121 -21.27 1.82 -5.17
N ASN A 122 -20.45 2.80 -4.78
CA ASN A 122 -20.83 4.22 -4.72
C ASN A 122 -21.20 4.78 -6.10
N VAL A 123 -20.44 4.43 -7.15
CA VAL A 123 -20.74 4.87 -8.53
C VAL A 123 -22.07 4.30 -9.03
N LYS A 124 -22.36 3.02 -8.75
CA LYS A 124 -23.66 2.41 -9.09
C LYS A 124 -24.81 3.10 -8.37
N GLU A 125 -24.65 3.42 -7.09
CA GLU A 125 -25.69 4.09 -6.31
C GLU A 125 -25.96 5.52 -6.81
N LEU A 126 -24.91 6.27 -7.15
CA LEU A 126 -25.01 7.61 -7.77
C LEU A 126 -25.74 7.55 -9.12
N TYR A 127 -25.38 6.59 -9.98
CA TYR A 127 -26.04 6.39 -11.27
C TYR A 127 -27.54 6.09 -11.08
N ASN A 128 -27.88 5.16 -10.19
CA ASN A 128 -29.27 4.81 -9.93
C ASN A 128 -30.11 5.98 -9.37
N LYS A 129 -29.54 6.77 -8.44
CA LYS A 129 -30.19 7.98 -7.90
C LYS A 129 -30.41 9.04 -8.98
N SER A 130 -29.39 9.29 -9.81
CA SER A 130 -29.48 10.29 -10.88
C SER A 130 -30.48 9.88 -11.98
N SER A 131 -30.54 8.60 -12.33
CA SER A 131 -31.47 8.09 -13.34
C SER A 131 -32.92 8.20 -12.87
N SER A 132 -33.21 7.91 -11.60
CA SER A 132 -34.54 8.11 -11.00
C SER A 132 -35.00 9.57 -11.06
N LEU A 133 -34.12 10.51 -10.72
CA LEU A 133 -34.43 11.95 -10.76
C LEU A 133 -34.70 12.46 -12.18
N TYR A 134 -34.01 11.92 -13.19
CA TYR A 134 -34.19 12.32 -14.59
C TYR A 134 -35.57 11.95 -15.13
N TYR A 135 -36.02 10.72 -14.91
CA TYR A 135 -37.36 10.30 -15.33
C TYR A 135 -38.47 11.00 -14.55
N PHE A 136 -38.26 11.23 -13.25
CA PHE A 136 -39.22 11.97 -12.42
C PHE A 136 -39.41 13.41 -12.89
N LYS A 137 -38.32 14.11 -13.28
CA LYS A 137 -38.41 15.47 -13.82
C LYS A 137 -39.18 15.55 -15.13
N GLN A 138 -38.93 14.62 -16.06
CA GLN A 138 -39.67 14.59 -17.33
C GLN A 138 -41.17 14.36 -17.11
N GLU A 139 -41.52 13.51 -16.13
CA GLU A 139 -42.92 13.25 -15.81
C GLU A 139 -43.61 14.47 -15.17
N GLU A 140 -42.92 15.23 -14.31
CA GLU A 140 -43.45 16.49 -13.78
C GLU A 140 -43.56 17.59 -14.86
N GLU A 141 -42.54 17.77 -15.71
CA GLU A 141 -42.57 18.74 -16.81
C GLU A 141 -43.73 18.45 -17.77
N ALA A 142 -43.92 17.19 -18.17
CA ALA A 142 -45.03 16.78 -19.04
C ALA A 142 -46.42 17.04 -18.40
N LYS A 143 -46.55 16.84 -17.08
CA LYS A 143 -47.79 17.15 -16.34
C LYS A 143 -48.05 18.65 -16.30
N VAL A 144 -47.02 19.46 -16.07
CA VAL A 144 -47.13 20.93 -16.04
C VAL A 144 -47.51 21.48 -17.41
N GLU A 145 -46.88 21.01 -18.48
CA GLU A 145 -47.22 21.41 -19.86
C GLU A 145 -48.68 21.07 -20.21
N THR A 146 -49.14 19.88 -19.85
CA THR A 146 -50.54 19.46 -20.07
C THR A 146 -51.53 20.36 -19.33
N ILE A 147 -51.24 20.73 -18.08
CA ILE A 147 -52.09 21.64 -17.29
C ILE A 147 -52.12 23.04 -17.90
N VAL A 148 -50.97 23.56 -18.35
CA VAL A 148 -50.86 24.88 -18.96
C VAL A 148 -51.63 24.93 -20.29
N VAL A 149 -51.49 23.90 -21.12
CA VAL A 149 -52.21 23.78 -22.41
C VAL A 149 -53.72 23.69 -22.17
N ASN A 150 -54.17 22.86 -21.24
CA ASN A 150 -55.60 22.73 -20.93
C ASN A 150 -56.18 24.05 -20.41
N LYS A 151 -55.47 24.74 -19.49
CA LYS A 151 -55.89 26.03 -18.95
C LYS A 151 -55.88 27.14 -20.02
N TYR A 152 -54.96 27.09 -20.98
CA TYR A 152 -54.92 28.03 -22.10
C TYR A 152 -56.13 27.82 -23.03
N LEU A 153 -56.48 26.56 -23.34
CA LEU A 153 -57.64 26.23 -24.16
C LEU A 153 -58.95 26.66 -23.49
N GLU A 154 -59.13 26.39 -22.20
CA GLU A 154 -60.33 26.81 -21.43
C GLU A 154 -60.56 28.33 -21.43
N ASN A 155 -59.49 29.14 -21.41
CA ASN A 155 -59.59 30.60 -21.36
C ASN A 155 -59.72 31.27 -22.74
N HIS A 156 -59.42 30.56 -23.83
CA HIS A 156 -59.39 31.13 -25.18
C HIS A 156 -60.42 30.53 -26.15
N THR A 157 -61.18 29.51 -25.74
CA THR A 157 -62.32 29.02 -26.50
C THR A 157 -63.59 29.06 -25.65
N GLU A 158 -64.50 29.98 -25.95
CA GLU A 158 -65.85 30.04 -25.34
C GLU A 158 -66.75 28.85 -25.71
N ILE A 159 -66.26 27.85 -26.45
CA ILE A 159 -67.06 26.70 -26.91
C ILE A 159 -66.14 25.47 -27.03
N TYR A 160 -66.34 24.46 -26.18
CA TYR A 160 -66.83 23.13 -26.57
C TYR A 160 -66.84 22.19 -25.36
N SER A 161 -68.03 21.99 -24.81
CA SER A 161 -68.40 20.81 -24.06
C SER A 161 -68.39 19.59 -24.98
N SER A 162 -67.28 18.87 -25.08
CA SER A 162 -67.24 17.56 -25.74
C SER A 162 -67.31 16.45 -24.70
N LYS A 163 -68.50 15.86 -24.62
CA LYS A 163 -68.85 14.63 -23.89
C LYS A 163 -67.79 13.54 -24.04
N ILE A 164 -67.47 12.92 -22.92
CA ILE A 164 -66.76 11.64 -22.82
C ILE A 164 -67.56 10.58 -23.59
N PHE A 165 -66.91 9.92 -24.55
CA PHE A 165 -67.35 8.61 -25.04
C PHE A 165 -66.45 7.54 -24.44
N ASN A 166 -67.00 6.79 -23.48
CA ASN A 166 -66.44 5.51 -23.06
C ASN A 166 -66.64 4.51 -24.19
N ASN A 167 -65.57 3.85 -24.62
CA ASN A 167 -65.69 2.65 -25.45
C ASN A 167 -65.50 1.43 -24.54
N SER A 168 -66.50 0.55 -24.55
CA SER A 168 -66.51 -0.75 -23.88
C SER A 168 -65.58 -1.75 -24.58
#